data_AF-A0A5P1FRX1-F1
#
_entry.id   AF-A0A5P1FRX1-F1
#
_cell.length_a   1.000
_cell.length_b   1.000
_cell.length_c   1.000
_cell.angle_alpha   90.00
_cell.angle_beta   90.00
_cell.angle_gamma   90.00
#
_symmetry.space_group_name_H-M   'P 1'
#
loop_
_entity.id
_entity.type
_entity.pdbx_description
1 polymer ?
#
loop_
_entity_poly.entity_id
_entity_poly.type
_entity_poly.pdbx_seq_one_letter_code
_entity_poly.pdbx_strand_id
1 'polypeptide(L)'
;MAKSSSTIQRLTQELLNINIKSSISFLPLFLLASFIFLLALIYSPNPSSYRVFPQRSNGTKCDLFDGEWVRDFERTPYYTQGSCSTIPESKNCEKYGKEQGFVHWRWKPKGCDLPRFDAKRFLKIVEGKRMAFVGDSVSRNQMESLLCLLSQVETPIDIQEKDPEDRFRTWYFRSHDFTLLTLWTKFLISGTELLENGTGTGVFDLHLDKLDTSWPQKLPWLNYVVISTGHWYFRKNYLYENNNLIGCIYCSESNLTNFEPAYAIKKSYRTTLQYINECKNCDGIVSILRTFSPAHFENGDWNGGGICNRTEPLGNGEVSFGGTEWEVRNAQAEEVKREEGKGFRILDVTKAMTMRADAHPGIHWNNQWMKGYSDCVHWCLPGPVDVWNELMLEYKSIKVVEGDRKSEGSVRLLKYGEAIPVVTNANEKIEIVDEANKMVGTSVIDGELLNFYKVFKATIQVVPKGEGCTMKGSFEYEKASAEIPETLIASRNLLKRPSKNWRPIFSRTRMLRFVLL
;
A
#
# COMPACT_ATOMS: atom_id res chain seq x y z
N MET A 1 48.14 25.65 -19.18
CA MET A 1 47.74 25.29 -20.55
C MET A 1 47.00 26.49 -21.14
N ALA A 2 47.75 27.33 -21.84
CA ALA A 2 47.24 28.42 -22.66
C ALA A 2 46.99 27.91 -24.09
N LYS A 3 46.10 28.60 -24.81
CA LYS A 3 45.70 28.44 -26.23
C LYS A 3 44.51 27.51 -26.50
N SER A 4 43.29 28.03 -26.31
CA SER A 4 42.20 27.86 -27.29
C SER A 4 41.12 28.95 -27.26
N SER A 5 41.34 30.08 -26.56
CA SER A 5 40.32 31.13 -26.38
C SER A 5 40.49 32.39 -27.27
N SER A 6 41.36 32.37 -28.29
CA SER A 6 41.65 33.58 -29.10
C SER A 6 41.23 33.50 -30.57
N THR A 7 40.52 32.45 -31.01
CA THR A 7 40.05 32.33 -32.40
C THR A 7 38.54 32.60 -32.53
N ILE A 8 37.76 32.33 -31.47
CA ILE A 8 36.30 32.48 -31.50
C ILE A 8 35.85 33.95 -31.33
N GLN A 9 36.66 34.78 -30.66
CA GLN A 9 36.40 36.22 -30.52
C GLN A 9 36.74 37.04 -31.76
N ARG A 10 37.52 36.51 -32.70
CA ARG A 10 37.88 37.21 -33.95
C ARG A 10 36.86 36.97 -35.08
N LEU A 11 36.16 35.84 -35.05
CA LEU A 11 35.10 35.47 -36.01
C LEU A 11 33.74 36.12 -35.69
N THR A 12 33.49 36.46 -34.43
CA THR A 12 32.22 37.09 -34.01
C THR A 12 32.15 38.58 -34.35
N GLN A 13 33.29 39.22 -34.63
CA GLN A 13 33.34 40.66 -34.91
C GLN A 13 33.35 41.00 -36.42
N GLU A 14 33.60 40.03 -37.30
CA GLU A 14 33.45 40.18 -38.76
C GLU A 14 32.04 39.87 -39.27
N LEU A 15 31.21 39.15 -38.50
CA LEU A 15 29.82 38.81 -38.87
C LEU A 15 28.80 39.94 -38.60
N LEU A 16 29.20 41.02 -37.91
CA LEU A 16 28.30 42.13 -37.56
C LEU A 16 28.36 43.33 -38.53
N ASN A 17 29.15 43.28 -39.60
CA ASN A 17 29.33 44.40 -40.54
C ASN A 17 28.97 44.10 -42.00
N ILE A 18 28.17 43.07 -42.27
CA ILE A 18 27.65 42.82 -43.63
C ILE A 18 26.33 43.56 -43.81
N ASN A 19 26.44 44.73 -44.41
CA ASN A 19 25.35 45.60 -44.83
C ASN A 19 24.70 45.00 -46.10
N ILE A 20 23.54 44.35 -45.96
CA ILE A 20 22.84 43.72 -47.08
C ILE A 20 22.04 44.79 -47.85
N LYS A 21 22.67 45.31 -48.91
CA LYS A 21 21.96 45.85 -50.07
C LYS A 21 22.06 44.84 -51.22
N SER A 22 20.94 44.69 -51.92
CA SER A 22 20.70 43.90 -53.12
C SER A 22 20.10 42.49 -52.91
N SER A 23 18.81 42.48 -53.18
CA SER A 23 17.95 41.42 -53.68
C SER A 23 18.66 40.28 -54.40
N ILE A 24 18.81 39.15 -53.70
CA ILE A 24 18.93 37.83 -54.31
C ILE A 24 17.92 36.93 -53.59
N SER A 25 17.03 36.31 -54.35
CA SER A 25 15.86 35.58 -53.83
C SER A 25 16.27 34.45 -52.89
N PHE A 26 15.80 34.47 -51.64
CA PHE A 26 16.03 33.43 -50.62
C PHE A 26 15.18 32.16 -50.81
N LEU A 27 14.31 32.12 -51.82
CA LEU A 27 13.41 30.99 -52.10
C LEU A 27 14.14 29.67 -52.44
N PRO A 28 15.25 29.65 -53.20
CA PRO A 28 15.96 28.40 -53.53
C PRO A 28 16.68 27.79 -52.31
N LEU A 29 17.20 28.64 -51.42
CA LEU A 29 17.90 28.21 -50.21
C LEU A 29 16.94 27.65 -49.15
N PHE A 30 15.73 28.22 -49.05
CA PHE A 30 14.70 27.70 -48.14
C PHE A 30 14.13 26.37 -48.62
N LEU A 31 13.92 26.22 -49.93
CA LEU A 31 13.50 24.95 -50.53
C LEU A 31 14.57 23.87 -50.40
N LEU A 32 15.85 24.21 -50.59
CA LEU A 32 16.97 23.28 -50.39
C LEU A 32 17.11 22.86 -48.91
N ALA A 33 16.97 23.79 -47.96
CA ALA A 33 17.00 23.48 -46.53
C ALA A 33 15.81 22.59 -46.10
N SER A 34 14.62 22.84 -46.64
CA SER A 34 13.44 21.99 -46.38
C SER A 34 13.56 20.59 -46.98
N PHE A 35 14.20 20.46 -48.16
CA PHE A 35 14.47 19.19 -48.81
C PHE A 35 15.55 18.39 -48.08
N ILE A 36 16.60 19.05 -47.57
CA ILE A 36 17.64 18.42 -46.74
C ILE A 36 17.06 17.96 -45.39
N PHE A 37 16.14 18.72 -44.80
CA PHE A 37 15.45 18.33 -43.56
C PHE A 37 14.51 17.13 -43.77
N LEU A 38 13.81 17.07 -44.91
CA LEU A 38 12.98 15.91 -45.29
C LEU A 38 13.83 14.69 -45.63
N LEU A 39 14.97 14.86 -46.30
CA LEU A 39 15.93 13.77 -46.53
C LEU A 39 16.56 13.28 -45.22
N ALA A 40 16.83 14.16 -44.24
CA ALA A 40 17.33 13.76 -42.92
C ALA A 40 16.29 12.95 -42.12
N LEU A 41 14.99 13.18 -42.32
CA LEU A 41 13.91 12.35 -41.75
C LEU A 41 13.77 10.99 -42.45
N ILE A 42 14.14 10.90 -43.74
CA ILE A 42 14.07 9.67 -44.53
C ILE A 42 15.35 8.82 -44.40
N TYR A 43 16.51 9.45 -44.15
CA TYR A 43 17.83 8.80 -44.10
C TYR A 43 18.49 8.75 -42.72
N SER A 44 17.80 9.18 -41.64
CA SER A 44 18.33 8.90 -40.30
C SER A 44 18.29 7.39 -40.05
N PRO A 45 19.44 6.74 -39.81
CA PRO A 45 19.47 5.32 -39.53
C PRO A 45 18.75 5.10 -38.20
N ASN A 46 17.61 4.41 -38.29
CA ASN A 46 16.95 3.80 -37.15
C ASN A 46 18.03 3.20 -36.22
N PRO A 47 18.14 3.61 -34.94
CA PRO A 47 18.95 2.88 -34.00
C PRO A 47 18.25 1.54 -33.76
N SER A 48 18.69 0.55 -34.54
CA SER A 48 18.43 -0.85 -34.33
C SER A 48 18.70 -1.20 -32.87
N SER A 49 17.65 -1.67 -32.22
CA SER A 49 17.72 -2.72 -31.22
C SER A 49 18.68 -2.46 -30.05
N TYR A 50 18.20 -1.72 -29.05
CA TYR A 50 18.28 -2.33 -27.72
C TYR A 50 17.46 -3.61 -27.80
N ARG A 51 18.13 -4.74 -27.97
CA ARG A 51 17.57 -6.05 -27.64
C ARG A 51 17.29 -6.04 -26.14
N VAL A 52 16.19 -5.43 -25.74
CA VAL A 52 15.44 -5.95 -24.60
C VAL A 52 14.93 -7.27 -25.13
N PHE A 53 15.68 -8.33 -24.91
CA PHE A 53 15.10 -9.67 -24.92
C PHE A 53 13.79 -9.52 -24.15
N PRO A 54 12.62 -9.81 -24.76
CA PRO A 54 11.52 -10.22 -23.92
C PRO A 54 12.06 -11.49 -23.28
N GLN A 55 12.60 -11.36 -22.06
CA GLN A 55 12.52 -12.48 -21.16
C GLN A 55 11.04 -12.83 -21.19
N ARG A 56 10.78 -13.95 -21.85
CA ARG A 56 9.63 -14.79 -21.62
C ARG A 56 9.53 -14.84 -20.10
N SER A 57 8.76 -13.93 -19.49
CA SER A 57 8.46 -14.07 -18.09
C SER A 57 7.52 -15.26 -18.06
N ASN A 58 8.11 -16.42 -17.78
CA ASN A 58 7.39 -17.45 -17.06
C ASN A 58 6.51 -16.72 -16.06
N GLY A 59 5.20 -16.81 -16.22
CA GLY A 59 4.23 -15.91 -15.62
C GLY A 59 4.39 -15.84 -14.10
N THR A 60 5.23 -14.91 -13.64
CA THR A 60 5.42 -14.66 -12.21
C THR A 60 4.24 -13.81 -11.78
N LYS A 61 3.38 -14.44 -10.98
CA LYS A 61 2.30 -13.80 -10.23
C LYS A 61 2.88 -12.60 -9.48
N CYS A 62 2.40 -11.39 -9.78
CA CYS A 62 2.76 -10.16 -9.06
C CYS A 62 2.29 -10.30 -7.60
N ASP A 63 3.25 -10.46 -6.70
CA ASP A 63 3.03 -10.40 -5.25
C ASP A 63 3.51 -9.04 -4.77
N LEU A 64 2.59 -8.18 -4.31
CA LEU A 64 2.90 -6.83 -3.85
C LEU A 64 3.80 -6.83 -2.60
N PHE A 65 3.88 -7.96 -1.89
CA PHE A 65 4.60 -8.09 -0.62
C PHE A 65 5.99 -8.74 -0.77
N ASP A 66 6.31 -9.27 -1.96
CA ASP A 66 7.64 -9.80 -2.28
C ASP A 66 8.36 -8.90 -3.28
N GLY A 67 9.42 -8.23 -2.84
CA GLY A 67 10.09 -7.18 -3.58
C GLY A 67 11.41 -6.77 -2.96
N GLU A 68 11.89 -5.60 -3.36
CA GLU A 68 13.10 -4.95 -2.85
C GLU A 68 12.90 -3.44 -2.77
N TRP A 69 13.69 -2.78 -1.92
CA TRP A 69 13.76 -1.33 -1.92
C TRP A 69 14.70 -0.86 -3.02
N VAL A 70 14.23 0.08 -3.84
CA VAL A 70 15.03 0.72 -4.87
C VAL A 70 15.10 2.21 -4.60
N ARG A 71 16.29 2.77 -4.78
CA ARG A 71 16.53 4.20 -4.60
C ARG A 71 15.87 4.97 -5.74
N ASP A 72 15.17 6.04 -5.39
CA ASP A 72 14.40 6.90 -6.29
C ASP A 72 14.59 8.35 -5.86
N PHE A 73 15.63 9.00 -6.40
CA PHE A 73 15.96 10.39 -6.09
C PHE A 73 14.96 11.39 -6.67
N GLU A 74 14.20 11.00 -7.69
CA GLU A 74 13.13 11.83 -8.26
C GLU A 74 11.87 11.78 -7.40
N ARG A 75 11.79 10.82 -6.47
CA ARG A 75 10.69 10.69 -5.52
C ARG A 75 10.73 11.82 -4.49
N THR A 76 9.75 12.69 -4.60
CA THR A 76 9.41 13.65 -3.54
C THR A 76 8.60 12.96 -2.43
N PRO A 77 8.82 13.29 -1.14
CA PRO A 77 7.93 12.89 -0.06
C PRO A 77 6.48 13.32 -0.35
N TYR A 78 5.50 12.58 0.18
CA TYR A 78 4.08 12.94 -0.01
C TYR A 78 3.69 14.20 0.74
N TYR A 79 4.36 14.44 1.86
CA TYR A 79 4.12 15.54 2.77
C TYR A 79 5.42 15.89 3.47
N THR A 80 5.46 17.08 4.06
CA THR A 80 6.58 17.58 4.88
C THR A 80 6.06 18.04 6.23
N GLN A 81 6.96 18.46 7.13
CA GLN A 81 6.58 19.14 8.37
C GLN A 81 5.63 20.32 8.12
N GLY A 82 5.81 21.06 7.02
CA GLY A 82 4.99 22.22 6.68
C GLY A 82 3.61 21.86 6.11
N SER A 83 3.48 20.71 5.43
CA SER A 83 2.22 20.33 4.77
C SER A 83 1.37 19.33 5.56
N CYS A 84 1.92 18.70 6.60
CA CYS A 84 1.14 17.92 7.56
C CYS A 84 1.38 18.42 8.99
N SER A 85 0.46 19.25 9.49
CA SER A 85 0.53 19.80 10.85
C SER A 85 0.27 18.77 11.96
N THR A 86 -0.19 17.57 11.61
CA THR A 86 -0.54 16.51 12.56
C THR A 86 0.59 15.48 12.76
N ILE A 87 1.77 15.69 12.17
CA ILE A 87 2.92 14.80 12.41
C ILE A 87 3.29 14.85 13.90
N PRO A 88 3.30 13.71 14.62
CA PRO A 88 3.72 13.70 16.01
C PRO A 88 5.21 14.05 16.16
N GLU A 89 5.55 14.77 17.22
CA GLU A 89 6.93 15.16 17.52
C GLU A 89 7.89 13.96 17.55
N SER A 90 7.47 12.85 18.14
CA SER A 90 8.30 11.63 18.24
C SER A 90 8.57 10.94 16.90
N LYS A 91 7.87 11.33 15.83
CA LYS A 91 8.02 10.75 14.48
C LYS A 91 8.51 11.79 13.46
N ASN A 92 8.65 13.05 13.86
CA ASN A 92 9.11 14.15 13.02
C ASN A 92 10.65 14.22 12.99
N CYS A 93 11.28 13.23 12.37
CA CYS A 93 12.73 13.07 12.44
C CYS A 93 13.51 14.21 11.77
N GLU A 94 12.95 14.82 10.71
CA GLU A 94 13.55 15.98 10.03
C GLU A 94 13.69 17.16 10.99
N LYS A 95 12.62 17.47 11.73
CA LYS A 95 12.60 18.54 12.73
C LYS A 95 13.69 18.37 13.80
N TYR A 96 14.04 17.12 14.12
CA TYR A 96 15.06 16.77 15.10
C TYR A 96 16.42 16.40 14.47
N GLY A 97 16.64 16.78 13.21
CA GLY A 97 17.96 16.78 12.57
C GLY A 97 18.41 15.46 11.95
N LYS A 98 17.49 14.51 11.71
CA LYS A 98 17.84 13.28 10.98
C LYS A 98 18.03 13.58 9.49
N GLU A 99 19.11 13.06 8.92
CA GLU A 99 19.34 13.14 7.47
C GLU A 99 18.23 12.43 6.68
N GLN A 100 17.67 13.09 5.67
CA GLN A 100 16.47 12.64 4.96
C GLN A 100 16.73 11.62 3.85
N GLY A 101 17.95 11.06 3.72
CA GLY A 101 18.28 10.10 2.66
C GLY A 101 17.32 8.90 2.58
N PHE A 102 16.75 8.49 3.72
CA PHE A 102 15.80 7.39 3.85
C PHE A 102 14.44 7.62 3.14
N VAL A 103 14.06 8.87 2.85
CA VAL A 103 12.76 9.16 2.17
C VAL A 103 12.81 8.89 0.67
N HIS A 104 14.01 8.79 0.08
CA HIS A 104 14.23 8.59 -1.35
C HIS A 104 14.26 7.11 -1.76
N TRP A 105 13.51 6.28 -1.04
CA TRP A 105 13.39 4.85 -1.31
C TRP A 105 11.95 4.50 -1.67
N ARG A 106 11.79 3.60 -2.64
CA ARG A 106 10.49 3.01 -2.97
C ARG A 106 10.53 1.50 -2.95
N TRP A 107 9.43 0.91 -2.50
CA TRP A 107 9.24 -0.51 -2.58
C TRP A 107 8.90 -0.90 -4.03
N LYS A 108 9.62 -1.88 -4.56
CA LYS A 108 9.41 -2.41 -5.90
C LYS A 108 9.09 -3.91 -5.79
N PRO A 109 7.81 -4.29 -5.91
CA PRO A 109 7.42 -5.69 -6.00
C PRO A 109 8.09 -6.43 -7.15
N LYS A 110 8.25 -7.75 -7.03
CA LYS A 110 8.74 -8.58 -8.14
C LYS A 110 7.65 -8.72 -9.19
N GLY A 111 8.00 -8.40 -10.43
CA GLY A 111 7.12 -8.60 -11.59
C GLY A 111 6.03 -7.54 -11.76
N CYS A 112 6.02 -6.47 -10.96
CA CYS A 112 5.10 -5.34 -11.13
C CYS A 112 5.60 -4.07 -10.43
N ASP A 113 4.96 -2.94 -10.72
CA ASP A 113 5.21 -1.69 -10.01
C ASP A 113 4.10 -1.43 -8.98
N LEU A 114 4.48 -0.82 -7.85
CA LEU A 114 3.54 -0.29 -6.87
C LEU A 114 3.29 1.21 -7.19
N PRO A 115 2.06 1.59 -7.57
CA PRO A 115 1.70 2.99 -7.75
C PRO A 115 1.86 3.80 -6.47
N ARG A 116 2.19 5.09 -6.64
CA ARG A 116 2.15 6.06 -5.53
C ARG A 116 0.75 6.16 -4.92
N PHE A 117 0.69 6.46 -3.63
CA PHE A 117 -0.55 6.66 -2.90
C PHE A 117 -1.37 7.80 -3.53
N ASP A 118 -2.64 7.53 -3.79
CA ASP A 118 -3.59 8.48 -4.37
C ASP A 118 -4.62 8.83 -3.30
N ALA A 119 -4.36 9.91 -2.56
CA ALA A 119 -5.19 10.36 -1.45
C ALA A 119 -6.64 10.67 -1.87
N LYS A 120 -6.84 11.22 -3.09
CA LYS A 120 -8.18 11.48 -3.64
C LYS A 120 -8.93 10.17 -3.89
N ARG A 121 -8.23 9.17 -4.46
CA ARG A 121 -8.81 7.82 -4.63
C ARG A 121 -9.12 7.17 -3.30
N PHE A 122 -8.23 7.30 -2.30
CA PHE A 122 -8.46 6.73 -0.98
C PHE A 122 -9.68 7.36 -0.31
N LEU A 123 -9.73 8.69 -0.20
CA LEU A 123 -10.87 9.43 0.38
C LEU A 123 -12.19 9.09 -0.31
N LYS A 124 -12.19 8.93 -1.64
CA LYS A 124 -13.37 8.45 -2.36
C LYS A 124 -13.79 7.02 -2.01
N ILE A 125 -12.85 6.12 -1.71
CA ILE A 125 -13.17 4.74 -1.28
C ILE A 125 -13.79 4.74 0.11
N VAL A 126 -13.36 5.65 0.98
CA VAL A 126 -13.79 5.73 2.38
C VAL A 126 -14.87 6.80 2.63
N GLU A 127 -15.46 7.36 1.58
CA GLU A 127 -16.49 8.38 1.65
C GLU A 127 -17.74 7.84 2.38
N GLY A 128 -18.22 8.58 3.39
CA GLY A 128 -19.34 8.16 4.25
C GLY A 128 -19.03 6.97 5.17
N LYS A 129 -17.76 6.62 5.37
CA LYS A 129 -17.33 5.42 6.10
C LYS A 129 -16.46 5.71 7.30
N ARG A 130 -16.20 4.64 8.05
CA ARG A 130 -15.43 4.67 9.29
C ARG A 130 -14.35 3.60 9.29
N MET A 131 -13.14 3.99 9.62
CA MET A 131 -11.97 3.13 9.63
C MET A 131 -11.26 3.25 10.97
N ALA A 132 -10.93 2.12 11.60
CA ALA A 132 -10.12 2.11 12.81
C ALA A 132 -8.81 1.35 12.62
N PHE A 133 -7.74 1.89 13.18
CA PHE A 133 -6.49 1.18 13.44
C PHE A 133 -6.52 0.68 14.88
N VAL A 134 -6.48 -0.65 15.06
CA VAL A 134 -6.55 -1.31 16.36
C VAL A 134 -5.19 -1.95 16.66
N GLY A 135 -4.61 -1.61 17.80
CA GLY A 135 -3.37 -2.23 18.26
C GLY A 135 -2.38 -1.27 18.90
N ASP A 136 -1.09 -1.60 18.78
CA ASP A 136 -0.03 -0.93 19.55
C ASP A 136 0.39 0.43 18.95
N SER A 137 1.47 1.01 19.47
CA SER A 137 1.99 2.31 19.04
C SER A 137 2.48 2.33 17.58
N VAL A 138 2.82 1.17 17.01
CA VAL A 138 3.20 1.04 15.59
C VAL A 138 1.95 0.93 14.70
N SER A 139 0.84 0.40 15.21
CA SER A 139 -0.49 0.54 14.56
C SER A 139 -0.86 2.02 14.41
N ARG A 140 -0.72 2.78 15.50
CA ARG A 140 -0.92 4.24 15.49
C ARG A 140 0.02 4.96 14.52
N ASN A 141 1.26 4.50 14.40
CA ASN A 141 2.22 5.05 13.43
C ASN A 141 1.70 4.96 11.97
N GLN A 142 1.04 3.84 11.61
CA GLN A 142 0.42 3.69 10.29
C GLN A 142 -0.75 4.64 10.08
N MET A 143 -1.61 4.78 11.10
CA MET A 143 -2.73 5.71 11.09
C MET A 143 -2.25 7.15 10.87
N GLU A 144 -1.21 7.59 11.57
CA GLU A 144 -0.68 8.95 11.47
C GLU A 144 -0.03 9.22 10.10
N SER A 145 0.64 8.22 9.50
CA SER A 145 1.07 8.30 8.10
C SER A 145 -0.14 8.48 7.18
N LEU A 146 -1.19 7.68 7.35
CA LEU A 146 -2.41 7.80 6.53
C LEU A 146 -3.05 9.18 6.70
N LEU A 147 -3.15 9.68 7.93
CA LEU A 147 -3.67 11.00 8.24
C LEU A 147 -2.92 12.09 7.47
N CYS A 148 -1.58 12.03 7.44
CA CYS A 148 -0.76 12.97 6.67
C CYS A 148 -0.88 12.81 5.15
N LEU A 149 -1.03 11.58 4.65
CA LEU A 149 -1.28 11.34 3.22
C LEU A 149 -2.62 11.96 2.78
N LEU A 150 -3.67 11.80 3.60
CA LEU A 150 -5.00 12.32 3.31
C LEU A 150 -5.09 13.84 3.53
N SER A 151 -4.31 14.40 4.45
CA SER A 151 -4.29 15.85 4.71
C SER A 151 -3.81 16.70 3.52
N GLN A 152 -3.16 16.07 2.54
CA GLN A 152 -2.78 16.71 1.28
C GLN A 152 -3.98 16.99 0.35
N VAL A 153 -5.16 16.46 0.68
CA VAL A 153 -6.42 16.70 -0.04
C VAL A 153 -7.44 17.41 0.84
N GLU A 154 -7.54 17.01 2.11
CA GLU A 154 -8.48 17.61 3.05
C GLU A 154 -7.88 17.64 4.47
N THR A 155 -7.89 18.81 5.11
CA THR A 155 -7.46 18.95 6.49
C THR A 155 -8.44 18.26 7.45
N PRO A 156 -8.00 17.26 8.23
CA PRO A 156 -8.86 16.57 9.19
C PRO A 156 -9.10 17.42 10.45
N ILE A 157 -10.21 17.15 11.12
CA ILE A 157 -10.57 17.76 12.41
C ILE A 157 -10.42 16.69 13.50
N ASP A 158 -9.69 16.99 14.58
CA ASP A 158 -9.70 16.15 15.78
C ASP A 158 -11.00 16.40 16.55
N ILE A 159 -11.85 15.37 16.67
CA ILE A 159 -13.20 15.51 17.23
C ILE A 159 -13.37 14.85 18.60
N GLN A 160 -12.30 14.30 19.18
CA GLN A 160 -12.37 13.68 20.50
C GLN A 160 -11.82 14.61 21.59
N GLU A 161 -12.47 14.63 22.75
CA GLU A 161 -11.88 15.25 23.95
C GLU A 161 -10.60 14.49 24.32
N LYS A 162 -9.54 15.25 24.64
CA LYS A 162 -8.19 14.73 24.86
C LYS A 162 -8.20 13.61 25.91
N ASP A 163 -8.03 12.36 25.46
CA ASP A 163 -7.56 11.29 26.33
C ASP A 163 -6.18 11.69 26.86
N PRO A 164 -5.95 11.76 28.18
CA PRO A 164 -4.66 12.17 28.76
C PRO A 164 -3.47 11.32 28.25
N GLU A 165 -3.73 10.06 27.91
CA GLU A 165 -2.73 9.13 27.38
C GLU A 165 -2.75 9.02 25.86
N ASP A 166 -3.66 9.76 25.20
CA ASP A 166 -3.75 9.79 23.74
C ASP A 166 -3.92 8.39 23.11
N ARG A 167 -4.63 7.48 23.80
CA ARG A 167 -4.85 6.09 23.38
C ARG A 167 -5.99 5.98 22.38
N PHE A 168 -6.97 6.88 22.48
CA PHE A 168 -8.11 6.96 21.57
C PHE A 168 -8.15 8.34 20.92
N ARG A 169 -7.94 8.37 19.59
CA ARG A 169 -8.05 9.57 18.75
C ARG A 169 -9.05 9.32 17.64
N THR A 170 -9.84 10.35 17.34
CA THR A 170 -10.84 10.31 16.27
C THR A 170 -10.68 11.54 15.39
N TRP A 171 -10.36 11.31 14.13
CA TRP A 171 -10.19 12.33 13.11
C TRP A 171 -11.36 12.29 12.13
N TYR A 172 -11.88 13.47 11.79
CA TYR A 172 -13.02 13.61 10.87
C TYR A 172 -12.66 14.45 9.65
N PHE A 173 -12.93 13.89 8.47
CA PHE A 173 -12.80 14.53 7.17
C PHE A 173 -14.19 14.93 6.69
N ARG A 174 -14.57 16.19 6.94
CA ARG A 174 -15.92 16.71 6.80
C ARG A 174 -16.47 16.63 5.36
N SER A 175 -15.62 16.85 4.37
CA SER A 175 -16.00 16.91 2.96
C SER A 175 -16.26 15.54 2.36
N HIS A 176 -15.65 14.50 2.92
CA HIS A 176 -15.85 13.10 2.52
C HIS A 176 -16.69 12.31 3.53
N ASP A 177 -17.21 12.95 4.58
CA ASP A 177 -17.89 12.28 5.69
C ASP A 177 -17.15 11.02 6.18
N PHE A 178 -15.82 11.12 6.30
CA PHE A 178 -14.96 9.99 6.64
C PHE A 178 -14.43 10.14 8.07
N THR A 179 -14.57 9.08 8.87
CA THR A 179 -13.99 9.03 10.23
C THR A 179 -12.83 8.04 10.31
N LEU A 180 -11.69 8.51 10.80
CA LEU A 180 -10.47 7.72 11.03
C LEU A 180 -10.17 7.64 12.53
N LEU A 181 -10.03 6.43 13.07
CA LEU A 181 -9.86 6.18 14.49
C LEU A 181 -8.56 5.46 14.79
N THR A 182 -7.99 5.75 15.97
CA THR A 182 -7.05 4.88 16.66
C THR A 182 -7.72 4.28 17.89
N LEU A 183 -7.69 2.95 17.98
CA LEU A 183 -8.15 2.18 19.14
C LEU A 183 -6.93 1.46 19.71
N TRP A 184 -6.21 2.13 20.61
CA TRP A 184 -4.95 1.60 21.12
C TRP A 184 -5.18 0.44 22.09
N THR A 185 -4.44 -0.64 21.87
CA THR A 185 -4.35 -1.79 22.78
C THR A 185 -2.98 -2.43 22.64
N LYS A 186 -2.36 -2.76 23.77
CA LYS A 186 -1.02 -3.37 23.79
C LYS A 186 -1.02 -4.75 23.13
N PHE A 187 -2.05 -5.55 23.38
CA PHE A 187 -2.05 -6.98 23.09
C PHE A 187 -3.26 -7.46 22.28
N LEU A 188 -4.28 -6.63 22.02
CA LEU A 188 -5.63 -7.02 21.53
C LEU A 188 -6.46 -7.84 22.53
N ILE A 189 -5.79 -8.71 23.28
CA ILE A 189 -6.30 -9.47 24.42
C ILE A 189 -6.10 -8.74 25.75
N SER A 190 -6.80 -9.21 26.78
CA SER A 190 -6.71 -8.67 28.13
C SER A 190 -5.30 -8.86 28.68
N GLY A 191 -4.66 -7.75 29.05
CA GLY A 191 -3.36 -7.72 29.69
C GLY A 191 -3.38 -6.78 30.90
N THR A 192 -3.07 -7.31 32.08
CA THR A 192 -3.03 -6.54 33.32
C THR A 192 -1.58 -6.35 33.74
N GLU A 193 -1.16 -5.11 33.96
CA GLU A 193 0.21 -4.84 34.43
C GLU A 193 0.36 -5.22 35.90
N LEU A 194 1.42 -5.96 36.22
CA LEU A 194 1.80 -6.23 37.59
C LEU A 194 2.34 -4.96 38.22
N LEU A 195 1.84 -4.66 39.42
CA LEU A 195 2.24 -3.49 40.19
C LEU A 195 3.15 -3.91 41.34
N GLU A 196 4.26 -3.20 41.49
CA GLU A 196 5.14 -3.31 42.65
C GLU A 196 5.12 -1.97 43.39
N ASN A 197 4.66 -1.98 44.64
CA ASN A 197 4.47 -0.77 45.45
C ASN A 197 3.68 0.35 44.74
N GLY A 198 2.68 -0.03 43.94
CA GLY A 198 1.85 0.90 43.16
C GLY A 198 2.49 1.40 41.86
N THR A 199 3.70 0.95 41.51
CA THR A 199 4.39 1.31 40.26
C THR A 199 4.28 0.15 39.26
N GLY A 200 4.00 0.48 38.00
CA GLY A 200 3.98 -0.50 36.91
C GLY A 200 5.35 -1.14 36.70
N THR A 201 5.41 -2.46 36.73
CA THR A 201 6.66 -3.22 36.56
C THR A 201 7.06 -3.40 35.10
N GLY A 202 6.17 -3.12 34.15
CA GLY A 202 6.34 -3.49 32.75
C GLY A 202 6.16 -4.99 32.47
N VAL A 203 5.77 -5.79 33.46
CA VAL A 203 5.41 -7.21 33.35
C VAL A 203 3.89 -7.34 33.38
N PHE A 204 3.32 -8.21 32.54
CA PHE A 204 1.88 -8.33 32.39
C PHE A 204 1.37 -9.76 32.55
N ASP A 205 0.18 -9.90 33.13
CA ASP A 205 -0.64 -11.10 33.06
C ASP A 205 -1.53 -11.03 31.81
N LEU A 206 -1.27 -11.90 30.83
CA LEU A 206 -1.98 -11.95 29.55
C LEU A 206 -2.97 -13.11 29.54
N HIS A 207 -4.26 -12.80 29.39
CA HIS A 207 -5.30 -13.82 29.20
C HIS A 207 -5.51 -14.09 27.71
N LEU A 208 -4.92 -15.17 27.21
CA LEU A 208 -4.88 -15.51 25.78
C LEU A 208 -6.27 -15.76 25.16
N ASP A 209 -7.25 -16.11 25.99
CA ASP A 209 -8.63 -16.45 25.66
C ASP A 209 -9.63 -15.31 25.90
N LYS A 210 -9.17 -14.11 26.30
CA LYS A 210 -10.03 -12.97 26.61
C LYS A 210 -9.60 -11.72 25.87
N LEU A 211 -10.55 -11.03 25.24
CA LEU A 211 -10.27 -9.75 24.59
C LEU A 211 -10.06 -8.61 25.60
N ASP A 212 -9.22 -7.66 25.19
CA ASP A 212 -9.20 -6.33 25.79
C ASP A 212 -10.58 -5.68 25.56
N THR A 213 -11.16 -5.09 26.61
CA THR A 213 -12.52 -4.52 26.54
C THR A 213 -12.58 -3.18 25.81
N SER A 214 -11.43 -2.55 25.55
CA SER A 214 -11.34 -1.16 25.08
C SER A 214 -11.74 -0.93 23.62
N TRP A 215 -11.62 -1.94 22.75
CA TRP A 215 -11.82 -1.80 21.30
C TRP A 215 -13.01 -2.60 20.72
N PRO A 216 -13.42 -3.78 21.23
CA PRO A 216 -14.40 -4.64 20.57
C PRO A 216 -15.78 -3.97 20.38
N GLN A 217 -16.19 -3.15 21.35
CA GLN A 217 -17.47 -2.45 21.33
C GLN A 217 -17.64 -1.48 20.16
N LYS A 218 -16.53 -1.04 19.54
CA LYS A 218 -16.55 -0.14 18.39
C LYS A 218 -16.78 -0.87 17.06
N LEU A 219 -16.51 -2.17 16.97
CA LEU A 219 -16.57 -2.91 15.71
C LEU A 219 -17.89 -2.78 14.95
N PRO A 220 -19.09 -2.86 15.57
CA PRO A 220 -20.35 -2.74 14.84
C PRO A 220 -20.56 -1.40 14.12
N TRP A 221 -19.79 -0.38 14.49
CA TRP A 221 -19.87 0.96 13.91
C TRP A 221 -18.83 1.19 12.79
N LEU A 222 -17.92 0.24 12.56
CA LEU A 222 -16.81 0.38 11.61
C LEU A 222 -17.11 -0.29 10.26
N ASN A 223 -16.62 0.33 9.19
CA ASN A 223 -16.60 -0.27 7.85
C ASN A 223 -15.26 -0.94 7.54
N TYR A 224 -14.17 -0.41 8.10
CA TYR A 224 -12.83 -0.95 7.97
C TYR A 224 -12.16 -1.07 9.33
N VAL A 225 -11.48 -2.19 9.56
CA VAL A 225 -10.63 -2.38 10.73
C VAL A 225 -9.26 -2.88 10.28
N VAL A 226 -8.21 -2.16 10.68
CA VAL A 226 -6.81 -2.53 10.45
C VAL A 226 -6.22 -2.94 11.79
N ILE A 227 -5.84 -4.20 11.92
CA ILE A 227 -5.41 -4.82 13.17
C ILE A 227 -3.91 -5.07 13.09
N SER A 228 -3.16 -4.54 14.07
CA SER A 228 -1.76 -4.87 14.21
C SER A 228 -1.22 -4.64 15.63
N THR A 229 -0.71 -5.69 16.24
CA THR A 229 0.10 -5.66 17.46
C THR A 229 1.26 -6.67 17.38
N GLY A 230 2.30 -6.45 18.18
CA GLY A 230 3.32 -7.45 18.48
C GLY A 230 4.43 -6.98 19.43
N HIS A 231 4.70 -5.67 19.52
CA HIS A 231 5.90 -5.17 20.21
C HIS A 231 5.87 -5.38 21.73
N TRP A 232 4.67 -5.39 22.33
CA TRP A 232 4.54 -5.58 23.77
C TRP A 232 4.77 -7.03 24.21
N TYR A 233 4.83 -7.99 23.29
CA TYR A 233 5.16 -9.39 23.60
C TYR A 233 6.66 -9.63 23.80
N PHE A 234 7.52 -8.68 23.37
CA PHE A 234 8.98 -8.75 23.51
C PHE A 234 9.46 -8.27 24.89
N ARG A 235 8.85 -8.82 25.95
CA ARG A 235 9.18 -8.59 27.36
C ARG A 235 8.62 -9.72 28.21
N LYS A 236 8.99 -9.75 29.49
CA LYS A 236 8.43 -10.73 30.42
C LYS A 236 6.91 -10.57 30.52
N ASN A 237 6.18 -11.64 30.23
CA ASN A 237 4.73 -11.70 30.31
C ASN A 237 4.32 -13.08 30.84
N TYR A 238 3.40 -13.14 31.80
CA TYR A 238 2.79 -14.39 32.26
C TYR A 238 1.55 -14.69 31.41
N LEU A 239 1.38 -15.96 31.02
CA LEU A 239 0.36 -16.38 30.08
C LEU A 239 -0.70 -17.20 30.80
N TYR A 240 -1.95 -16.75 30.69
CA TYR A 240 -3.12 -17.40 31.26
C TYR A 240 -4.06 -17.89 30.14
N GLU A 241 -4.64 -19.06 30.34
CA GLU A 241 -5.72 -19.61 29.51
C GLU A 241 -6.76 -20.24 30.44
N ASN A 242 -8.05 -19.88 30.29
CA ASN A 242 -9.11 -20.28 31.21
C ASN A 242 -8.81 -19.95 32.69
N ASN A 243 -8.18 -18.79 32.94
CA ASN A 243 -7.68 -18.33 34.25
C ASN A 243 -6.57 -19.18 34.88
N ASN A 244 -6.00 -20.17 34.18
CA ASN A 244 -4.87 -20.94 34.69
C ASN A 244 -3.56 -20.39 34.10
N LEU A 245 -2.54 -20.22 34.94
CA LEU A 245 -1.19 -19.88 34.50
C LEU A 245 -0.61 -21.08 33.75
N ILE A 246 -0.41 -20.93 32.44
CA ILE A 246 0.12 -22.00 31.58
C ILE A 246 1.63 -21.86 31.34
N GLY A 247 2.19 -20.67 31.57
CA GLY A 247 3.60 -20.39 31.39
C GLY A 247 3.86 -18.90 31.23
N CYS A 248 4.92 -18.56 30.52
CA CYS A 248 5.41 -17.19 30.41
C CYS A 248 6.13 -16.95 29.07
N ILE A 249 6.47 -15.70 28.79
CA ILE A 249 7.48 -15.31 27.79
C ILE A 249 8.64 -14.68 28.56
N TYR A 250 9.88 -14.96 28.17
CA TYR A 250 11.11 -14.42 28.77
C TYR A 250 11.15 -14.56 30.31
N CYS A 251 10.75 -15.73 30.82
CA CYS A 251 10.88 -16.03 32.25
C CYS A 251 11.91 -17.15 32.49
N SER A 252 12.50 -17.15 33.68
CA SER A 252 13.59 -18.04 34.09
C SER A 252 13.16 -18.99 35.22
N GLU A 253 11.91 -18.90 35.65
CA GLU A 253 11.31 -19.71 36.71
C GLU A 253 11.23 -21.17 36.27
N SER A 254 11.91 -22.06 36.99
CA SER A 254 12.08 -23.47 36.61
C SER A 254 10.79 -24.29 36.60
N ASN A 255 9.73 -23.81 37.25
CA ASN A 255 8.41 -24.45 37.31
C ASN A 255 7.43 -23.94 36.24
N LEU A 256 7.84 -23.00 35.38
CA LEU A 256 7.00 -22.44 34.33
C LEU A 256 7.53 -22.78 32.94
N THR A 257 6.62 -23.07 32.01
CA THR A 257 6.99 -23.25 30.61
C THR A 257 7.29 -21.88 30.00
N ASN A 258 8.51 -21.69 29.50
CA ASN A 258 8.87 -20.50 28.72
C ASN A 258 8.46 -20.70 27.25
N PHE A 259 7.52 -19.89 26.79
CA PHE A 259 7.03 -19.86 25.42
C PHE A 259 7.71 -18.74 24.62
N GLU A 260 7.87 -18.97 23.32
CA GLU A 260 8.30 -17.93 22.39
C GLU A 260 7.22 -16.86 22.19
N PRO A 261 7.57 -15.59 21.93
CA PRO A 261 6.60 -14.52 21.66
C PRO A 261 5.59 -14.87 20.56
N ALA A 262 6.03 -15.57 19.51
CA ALA A 262 5.19 -16.02 18.42
C ALA A 262 4.01 -16.90 18.88
N TYR A 263 4.18 -17.70 19.95
CA TYR A 263 3.10 -18.53 20.51
C TYR A 263 1.97 -17.68 21.09
N ALA A 264 2.31 -16.71 21.95
CA ALA A 264 1.33 -15.83 22.58
C ALA A 264 0.66 -14.91 21.56
N ILE A 265 1.41 -14.41 20.57
CA ILE A 265 0.88 -13.62 19.46
C ILE A 265 -0.11 -14.46 18.64
N LYS A 266 0.26 -15.70 18.26
CA LYS A 266 -0.63 -16.62 17.54
C LYS A 266 -1.97 -16.78 18.25
N LYS A 267 -1.94 -17.02 19.56
CA LYS A 267 -3.15 -17.16 20.39
C LYS A 267 -3.96 -15.87 20.49
N SER A 268 -3.30 -14.72 20.67
CA SER A 268 -3.98 -13.42 20.68
C SER A 268 -4.74 -13.12 19.38
N TYR A 269 -4.09 -13.33 18.23
CA TYR A 269 -4.72 -13.13 16.94
C TYR A 269 -5.82 -14.15 16.67
N ARG A 270 -5.67 -15.40 17.12
CA ARG A 270 -6.75 -16.39 17.08
C ARG A 270 -8.01 -15.88 17.79
N THR A 271 -7.90 -15.50 19.05
CA THR A 271 -9.02 -14.99 19.86
C THR A 271 -9.64 -13.74 19.22
N THR A 272 -8.79 -12.84 18.71
CA THR A 272 -9.23 -11.62 18.02
C THR A 272 -10.02 -11.90 16.75
N LEU A 273 -9.49 -12.74 15.86
CA LEU A 273 -10.11 -13.04 14.57
C LEU A 273 -11.41 -13.85 14.76
N GLN A 274 -11.42 -14.81 15.69
CA GLN A 274 -12.63 -15.57 16.05
C GLN A 274 -13.75 -14.64 16.52
N TYR A 275 -13.45 -13.70 17.43
CA TYR A 275 -14.44 -12.74 17.90
C TYR A 275 -15.01 -11.85 16.77
N ILE A 276 -14.15 -11.36 15.87
CA ILE A 276 -14.61 -10.55 14.73
C ILE A 276 -15.50 -11.38 13.81
N ASN A 277 -15.13 -12.64 13.58
CA ASN A 277 -15.87 -13.58 12.76
C ASN A 277 -17.26 -13.86 13.35
N GLU A 278 -17.35 -14.01 14.68
CA GLU A 278 -18.59 -14.28 15.42
C GLU A 278 -19.44 -13.03 15.70
N CYS A 279 -18.89 -11.82 15.48
CA CYS A 279 -19.63 -10.58 15.70
C CYS A 279 -20.83 -10.45 14.74
N LYS A 280 -22.03 -10.72 15.25
CA LYS A 280 -23.30 -10.67 14.50
C LYS A 280 -23.66 -9.29 13.95
N ASN A 281 -23.21 -8.22 14.60
CA ASN A 281 -23.51 -6.84 14.19
C ASN A 281 -22.36 -6.20 13.39
N CYS A 282 -21.36 -6.99 12.97
CA CYS A 282 -20.21 -6.51 12.22
C CYS A 282 -20.26 -7.03 10.77
N ASP A 283 -21.44 -7.02 10.16
CA ASP A 283 -21.63 -7.49 8.78
C ASP A 283 -21.05 -6.48 7.79
N GLY A 284 -20.36 -6.97 6.76
CA GLY A 284 -19.73 -6.14 5.73
C GLY A 284 -18.46 -5.40 6.16
N ILE A 285 -18.00 -5.56 7.42
CA ILE A 285 -16.73 -5.00 7.86
C ILE A 285 -15.57 -5.59 7.06
N VAL A 286 -14.68 -4.73 6.57
CA VAL A 286 -13.44 -5.17 5.91
C VAL A 286 -12.33 -5.21 6.95
N SER A 287 -11.95 -6.43 7.33
CA SER A 287 -10.90 -6.69 8.32
C SER A 287 -9.56 -6.94 7.64
N ILE A 288 -8.56 -6.13 7.97
CA ILE A 288 -7.19 -6.20 7.47
C ILE A 288 -6.26 -6.45 8.66
N LEU A 289 -5.45 -7.49 8.59
CA LEU A 289 -4.35 -7.71 9.50
C LEU A 289 -3.06 -7.23 8.84
N ARG A 290 -2.35 -6.31 9.49
CA ARG A 290 -1.00 -5.90 9.06
C ARG A 290 0.04 -6.69 9.85
N THR A 291 0.90 -7.41 9.15
CA THR A 291 1.93 -8.24 9.77
C THR A 291 2.94 -7.42 10.57
N PHE A 292 3.74 -8.09 11.38
CA PHE A 292 4.70 -7.47 12.29
C PHE A 292 5.68 -6.56 11.56
N SER A 293 5.95 -5.41 12.14
CA SER A 293 7.01 -4.50 11.71
C SER A 293 8.18 -4.68 12.67
N PRO A 294 9.38 -5.04 12.21
CA PRO A 294 10.52 -5.26 13.10
C PRO A 294 11.08 -3.96 13.68
N ALA A 295 11.75 -4.10 14.83
CA ALA A 295 12.66 -3.10 15.38
C ALA A 295 14.10 -3.42 14.92
N HIS A 296 14.98 -2.42 14.86
CA HIS A 296 16.37 -2.61 14.42
C HIS A 296 17.37 -2.10 15.46
N PHE A 297 17.33 -2.65 16.67
CA PHE A 297 18.35 -2.34 17.67
C PHE A 297 19.67 -3.04 17.34
N GLU A 298 20.76 -2.28 17.45
CA GLU A 298 22.13 -2.75 17.33
C GLU A 298 22.90 -2.39 18.60
N ASN A 299 23.84 -3.27 19.00
CA ASN A 299 24.72 -3.08 20.16
C ASN A 299 24.00 -2.89 21.51
N GLY A 300 22.80 -3.47 21.65
CA GLY A 300 22.03 -3.47 22.90
C GLY A 300 20.53 -3.51 22.62
N ASP A 301 19.73 -3.63 23.68
CA ASP A 301 18.28 -3.61 23.60
C ASP A 301 17.71 -2.20 23.83
N TRP A 302 16.40 -2.06 23.67
CA TRP A 302 15.67 -0.79 23.83
C TRP A 302 15.91 -0.09 25.19
N ASN A 303 16.14 -0.87 26.26
CA ASN A 303 16.46 -0.39 27.61
C ASN A 303 17.93 -0.63 27.99
N GLY A 304 18.73 -1.23 27.10
CA GLY A 304 20.12 -1.60 27.31
C GLY A 304 21.12 -0.72 26.56
N GLY A 305 20.66 0.37 25.95
CA GLY A 305 21.51 1.29 25.16
C GLY A 305 21.64 0.94 23.69
N GLY A 306 20.75 0.10 23.14
CA GLY A 306 20.69 -0.21 21.72
C GLY A 306 20.46 1.03 20.84
N ILE A 307 21.03 1.02 19.64
CA ILE A 307 20.98 2.13 18.67
C ILE A 307 20.54 1.65 17.29
N CYS A 308 20.12 2.58 16.43
CA CYS A 308 19.73 2.34 15.03
C CYS A 308 20.14 3.53 14.17
N ASN A 309 21.46 3.71 13.99
CA ASN A 309 22.05 4.86 13.31
C ASN A 309 22.42 4.57 11.85
N ARG A 310 21.96 3.45 11.27
CA ARG A 310 22.14 3.16 9.85
C ARG A 310 21.48 4.26 9.01
N THR A 311 22.07 4.55 7.86
CA THR A 311 21.62 5.59 6.91
C THR A 311 21.14 5.00 5.58
N GLU A 312 21.31 3.70 5.40
CA GLU A 312 20.98 2.95 4.19
C GLU A 312 20.18 1.68 4.54
N PRO A 313 19.22 1.27 3.70
CA PRO A 313 18.52 0.00 3.86
C PRO A 313 19.47 -1.19 3.84
N LEU A 314 19.07 -2.27 4.50
CA LEU A 314 19.73 -3.57 4.44
C LEU A 314 19.41 -4.27 3.12
N GLY A 315 20.42 -4.84 2.49
CA GLY A 315 20.26 -5.71 1.34
C GLY A 315 19.64 -7.06 1.71
N ASN A 316 19.13 -7.80 0.73
CA ASN A 316 18.53 -9.12 0.94
C ASN A 316 19.48 -10.13 1.63
N GLY A 317 20.80 -10.01 1.44
CA GLY A 317 21.80 -10.88 2.07
C GLY A 317 22.14 -10.51 3.52
N GLU A 318 21.72 -9.33 3.97
CA GLU A 318 21.98 -8.82 5.33
C GLU A 318 20.79 -9.06 6.27
N VAL A 319 19.64 -9.43 5.71
CA VAL A 319 18.40 -9.67 6.45
C VAL A 319 18.22 -11.16 6.75
N SER A 320 17.96 -11.48 8.02
CA SER A 320 17.52 -12.81 8.42
C SER A 320 16.01 -12.98 8.24
N PHE A 321 15.60 -13.80 7.28
CA PHE A 321 14.19 -14.21 7.09
C PHE A 321 13.83 -15.49 7.87
N GLY A 322 14.57 -15.79 8.93
CA GLY A 322 14.33 -16.94 9.81
C GLY A 322 14.35 -16.61 11.31
N GLY A 323 14.49 -15.33 11.67
CA GLY A 323 14.48 -14.88 13.07
C GLY A 323 13.07 -14.76 13.67
N THR A 324 13.01 -14.35 14.94
CA THR A 324 11.78 -14.23 15.73
C THR A 324 10.72 -13.35 15.03
N GLU A 325 11.11 -12.29 14.34
CA GLU A 325 10.18 -11.41 13.63
C GLU A 325 9.47 -12.12 12.47
N TRP A 326 10.18 -13.04 11.80
CA TRP A 326 9.60 -13.87 10.75
C TRP A 326 8.67 -14.94 11.30
N GLU A 327 9.00 -15.52 12.45
CA GLU A 327 8.12 -16.45 13.17
C GLU A 327 6.82 -15.77 13.61
N VAL A 328 6.91 -14.54 14.13
CA VAL A 328 5.74 -13.73 14.48
C VAL A 328 4.89 -13.43 13.25
N ARG A 329 5.51 -13.03 12.13
CA ARG A 329 4.80 -12.84 10.85
C ARG A 329 4.11 -14.12 10.38
N ASN A 330 4.76 -15.27 10.51
CA ASN A 330 4.19 -16.56 10.12
C ASN A 330 2.99 -16.92 11.00
N ALA A 331 3.12 -16.77 12.32
CA ALA A 331 2.02 -16.96 13.27
C ALA A 331 0.80 -16.10 12.91
N GLN A 332 1.01 -14.81 12.60
CA GLN A 332 -0.06 -13.91 12.16
C GLN A 332 -0.69 -14.35 10.84
N ALA A 333 0.13 -14.71 9.85
CA ALA A 333 -0.34 -15.14 8.53
C ALA A 333 -1.11 -16.47 8.59
N GLU A 334 -0.71 -17.39 9.46
CA GLU A 334 -1.39 -18.65 9.70
C GLU A 334 -2.79 -18.45 10.27
N GLU A 335 -2.97 -17.57 11.25
CA GLU A 335 -4.31 -17.34 11.84
C GLU A 335 -5.25 -16.64 10.84
N VAL A 336 -4.75 -15.75 9.98
CA VAL A 336 -5.57 -15.19 8.88
C VAL A 336 -6.01 -16.28 7.91
N LYS A 337 -5.13 -17.21 7.56
CA LYS A 337 -5.45 -18.31 6.64
C LYS A 337 -6.41 -19.33 7.27
N ARG A 338 -6.32 -19.53 8.59
CA ARG A 338 -7.16 -20.46 9.35
C ARG A 338 -8.60 -19.97 9.44
N GLU A 339 -8.82 -18.67 9.51
CA GLU A 339 -10.16 -18.09 9.68
C GLU A 339 -10.80 -17.79 8.31
N GLU A 340 -11.68 -18.69 7.87
CA GLU A 340 -12.30 -18.61 6.52
C GLU A 340 -13.56 -17.72 6.43
N GLY A 341 -14.16 -17.32 7.56
CA GLY A 341 -15.51 -16.74 7.58
C GLY A 341 -15.64 -15.35 6.95
N LYS A 342 -15.20 -14.29 7.63
CA LYS A 342 -15.36 -12.90 7.17
C LYS A 342 -14.36 -12.41 6.12
N GLY A 343 -13.59 -13.31 5.51
CA GLY A 343 -12.67 -12.97 4.41
C GLY A 343 -11.57 -11.98 4.81
N PHE A 344 -10.91 -12.27 5.93
CA PHE A 344 -9.78 -11.49 6.45
C PHE A 344 -8.70 -11.26 5.39
N ARG A 345 -8.14 -10.06 5.39
CA ARG A 345 -7.10 -9.62 4.46
C ARG A 345 -5.77 -9.55 5.19
N ILE A 346 -4.69 -9.96 4.54
CA ILE A 346 -3.34 -9.78 5.06
C ILE A 346 -2.62 -8.68 4.29
N LEU A 347 -2.11 -7.70 5.03
CA LEU A 347 -1.22 -6.65 4.57
C LEU A 347 0.19 -7.02 5.07
N ASP A 348 0.92 -7.78 4.25
CA ASP A 348 2.22 -8.32 4.66
C ASP A 348 3.34 -7.32 4.42
N VAL A 349 3.76 -6.61 5.48
CA VAL A 349 4.79 -5.57 5.43
C VAL A 349 6.13 -6.03 5.97
N THR A 350 6.18 -7.14 6.71
CA THR A 350 7.36 -7.57 7.49
C THR A 350 8.61 -7.60 6.62
N LYS A 351 8.56 -8.29 5.48
CA LYS A 351 9.71 -8.39 4.58
C LYS A 351 10.27 -7.03 4.17
N ALA A 352 9.40 -6.14 3.69
CA ALA A 352 9.81 -4.81 3.27
C ALA A 352 10.43 -4.05 4.44
N MET A 353 9.86 -4.18 5.65
CA MET A 353 10.29 -3.41 6.80
C MET A 353 11.56 -3.95 7.46
N THR A 354 11.85 -5.25 7.41
CA THR A 354 13.13 -5.80 7.88
C THR A 354 14.33 -5.27 7.10
N MET A 355 14.12 -4.69 5.92
CA MET A 355 15.18 -4.06 5.14
C MET A 355 15.42 -2.60 5.54
N ARG A 356 14.58 -1.97 6.38
CA ARG A 356 14.54 -0.51 6.57
C ARG A 356 15.19 -0.01 7.85
N ALA A 357 16.30 -0.61 8.28
CA ALA A 357 17.03 -0.19 9.46
C ALA A 357 17.43 1.31 9.47
N ASP A 358 17.45 1.97 8.30
CA ASP A 358 17.77 3.39 8.11
C ASP A 358 16.72 4.39 8.62
N ALA A 359 15.46 3.97 8.69
CA ALA A 359 14.33 4.89 8.73
C ALA A 359 13.63 5.01 10.10
N HIS A 360 14.23 4.46 11.14
CA HIS A 360 13.82 4.68 12.53
C HIS A 360 14.22 6.08 13.00
N PRO A 361 13.50 6.69 13.97
CA PRO A 361 13.89 7.96 14.55
C PRO A 361 15.29 7.95 15.18
N GLY A 362 15.70 6.83 15.78
CA GLY A 362 16.97 6.76 16.50
C GLY A 362 16.95 7.77 17.65
N ILE A 363 17.89 8.72 17.66
CA ILE A 363 17.92 9.80 18.66
C ILE A 363 17.06 11.02 18.29
N HIS A 364 16.51 11.07 17.07
CA HIS A 364 15.88 12.26 16.48
C HIS A 364 14.37 12.34 16.75
N TRP A 365 13.95 12.33 18.02
CA TRP A 365 12.52 12.25 18.37
C TRP A 365 12.12 12.99 19.67
N ASN A 366 12.88 14.01 20.06
CA ASN A 366 12.65 14.79 21.29
C ASN A 366 12.69 13.97 22.60
N ASN A 367 13.67 13.09 22.72
CA ASN A 367 13.77 12.09 23.78
C ASN A 367 14.33 12.61 25.13
N GLN A 368 14.23 13.92 25.40
CA GLN A 368 14.81 14.55 26.59
C GLN A 368 14.31 13.92 27.91
N TRP A 369 13.07 13.43 27.93
CA TRP A 369 12.44 12.77 29.07
C TRP A 369 12.81 11.28 29.22
N MET A 370 13.34 10.66 28.16
CA MET A 370 13.75 9.24 28.12
C MET A 370 15.27 9.06 28.20
N LYS A 371 15.99 10.01 28.82
CA LYS A 371 17.45 9.97 28.98
C LYS A 371 18.24 9.80 27.67
N GLY A 372 17.67 10.16 26.52
CA GLY A 372 18.39 10.05 25.25
C GLY A 372 18.30 8.69 24.55
N TYR A 373 17.46 7.74 25.01
CA TYR A 373 17.34 6.43 24.34
C TYR A 373 16.93 6.53 22.87
N SER A 374 17.44 5.61 22.06
CA SER A 374 17.09 5.51 20.64
C SER A 374 15.73 4.85 20.46
N ASP A 375 14.86 5.46 19.67
CA ASP A 375 13.66 4.80 19.18
C ASP A 375 13.98 4.06 17.90
N CYS A 376 14.11 2.73 18.02
CA CYS A 376 14.34 1.81 16.92
C CYS A 376 13.15 0.91 16.64
N VAL A 377 11.96 1.32 17.11
CA VAL A 377 10.69 0.59 16.98
C VAL A 377 9.74 1.32 16.04
N HIS A 378 9.56 2.62 16.26
CA HIS A 378 8.70 3.46 15.42
C HIS A 378 9.44 3.95 14.19
N TRP A 379 8.72 4.62 13.30
CA TRP A 379 9.23 5.05 12.01
C TRP A 379 9.05 6.54 11.82
N CYS A 380 10.05 7.15 11.19
CA CYS A 380 9.99 8.54 10.77
C CYS A 380 8.82 8.78 9.80
N LEU A 381 8.22 9.98 9.90
CA LEU A 381 7.18 10.48 9.00
C LEU A 381 7.63 11.82 8.38
N PRO A 382 7.59 11.97 7.03
CA PRO A 382 7.34 10.93 6.02
C PRO A 382 8.40 9.82 6.06
N GLY A 383 8.08 8.63 5.54
CA GLY A 383 9.00 7.50 5.65
C GLY A 383 8.44 6.17 5.11
N PRO A 384 9.07 5.02 5.42
CA PRO A 384 8.67 3.72 4.86
C PRO A 384 7.26 3.29 5.22
N VAL A 385 6.67 3.82 6.30
CA VAL A 385 5.28 3.55 6.70
C VAL A 385 4.28 3.99 5.64
N ASP A 386 4.62 4.99 4.81
CA ASP A 386 3.76 5.44 3.71
C ASP A 386 3.49 4.31 2.72
N VAL A 387 4.45 3.39 2.54
CA VAL A 387 4.29 2.20 1.67
C VAL A 387 3.23 1.25 2.21
N TRP A 388 3.00 1.18 3.52
CA TRP A 388 1.94 0.32 4.08
C TRP A 388 0.57 0.78 3.58
N ASN A 389 0.38 2.09 3.46
CA ASN A 389 -0.84 2.70 2.96
C ASN A 389 -0.97 2.59 1.43
N GLU A 390 0.15 2.61 0.69
CA GLU A 390 0.19 2.27 -0.75
C GLU A 390 -0.26 0.82 -0.99
N LEU A 391 0.35 -0.12 -0.27
CA LEU A 391 0.02 -1.54 -0.32
C LEU A 391 -1.45 -1.76 0.05
N MET A 392 -1.95 -1.11 1.12
CA MET A 392 -3.35 -1.21 1.54
C MET A 392 -4.31 -0.71 0.44
N LEU A 393 -4.00 0.41 -0.23
CA LEU A 393 -4.85 0.98 -1.29
C LEU A 393 -4.91 0.09 -2.54
N GLU A 394 -3.80 -0.57 -2.88
CA GLU A 394 -3.71 -1.44 -4.06
C GLU A 394 -4.10 -2.89 -3.79
N TYR A 395 -4.27 -3.26 -2.52
CA TYR A 395 -4.71 -4.59 -2.13
C TYR A 395 -6.18 -4.85 -2.52
N LYS A 396 -6.39 -5.28 -3.76
CA LYS A 396 -7.64 -5.87 -4.26
C LYS A 396 -7.37 -7.29 -4.72
N SER A 397 -7.85 -8.27 -3.96
CA SER A 397 -7.88 -9.67 -4.38
C SER A 397 -8.82 -9.84 -5.57
N ILE A 398 -8.27 -9.83 -6.79
CA ILE A 398 -8.83 -10.66 -7.86
C ILE A 398 -8.46 -12.08 -7.45
N LYS A 399 -9.38 -12.79 -6.80
CA LYS A 399 -9.17 -14.18 -6.43
C LYS A 399 -9.32 -14.99 -7.72
N VAL A 400 -8.25 -15.63 -8.15
CA VAL A 400 -8.34 -16.65 -9.21
C VAL A 400 -9.07 -17.83 -8.60
N VAL A 401 -10.21 -18.18 -9.17
CA VAL A 401 -11.03 -19.31 -8.74
C VAL A 401 -10.54 -20.55 -9.47
N GLU A 402 -10.27 -20.43 -10.77
CA GLU A 402 -9.72 -21.51 -11.61
C GLU A 402 -8.77 -20.94 -12.68
N GLY A 403 -7.79 -21.73 -13.12
CA GLY A 403 -6.84 -21.35 -14.17
C GLY A 403 -5.73 -20.38 -13.72
N ASP A 404 -5.20 -19.60 -14.65
CA ASP A 404 -4.00 -18.77 -14.47
C ASP A 404 -4.29 -17.26 -14.48
N ARG A 405 -5.59 -16.88 -14.42
CA ARG A 405 -6.14 -15.50 -14.47
C ARG A 405 -6.26 -14.88 -15.87
N LYS A 406 -5.52 -15.35 -16.86
CA LYS A 406 -5.33 -14.64 -18.13
C LYS A 406 -5.69 -15.47 -19.36
N SER A 407 -5.59 -16.78 -19.26
CA SER A 407 -5.86 -17.69 -20.35
C SER A 407 -7.36 -17.96 -20.46
N GLU A 408 -7.79 -18.33 -21.66
CA GLU A 408 -9.12 -18.88 -21.90
C GLU A 408 -9.42 -20.01 -20.89
N GLY A 409 -10.64 -20.01 -20.37
CA GLY A 409 -11.08 -20.94 -19.31
C GLY A 409 -10.75 -20.50 -17.88
N SER A 410 -9.92 -19.47 -17.66
CA SER A 410 -9.64 -18.98 -16.31
C SER A 410 -10.86 -18.30 -15.68
N VAL A 411 -11.12 -18.57 -14.40
CA VAL A 411 -12.21 -17.98 -13.61
C VAL A 411 -11.66 -17.04 -12.55
N ARG A 412 -12.27 -15.86 -12.42
CA ARG A 412 -11.86 -14.78 -11.54
C ARG A 412 -13.05 -14.32 -10.71
N LEU A 413 -12.88 -14.25 -9.39
CA LEU A 413 -13.80 -13.52 -8.54
C LEU A 413 -13.50 -12.02 -8.64
N LEU A 414 -14.42 -11.29 -9.26
CA LEU A 414 -14.45 -9.85 -9.28
C LEU A 414 -15.25 -9.36 -8.08
N LYS A 415 -14.63 -8.50 -7.26
CA LYS A 415 -15.37 -7.70 -6.27
C LYS A 415 -15.57 -6.31 -6.87
N TYR A 416 -16.82 -5.97 -7.16
CA TYR A 416 -17.17 -4.66 -7.67
C TYR A 416 -17.13 -3.65 -6.52
N GLY A 417 -16.54 -2.48 -6.76
CA GLY A 417 -16.71 -1.34 -5.84
C GLY A 417 -18.09 -0.72 -6.02
N GLU A 418 -18.38 0.33 -5.27
CA GLU A 418 -19.66 1.09 -5.22
C GLU A 418 -20.19 1.66 -6.54
N ALA A 419 -19.57 1.34 -7.68
CA ALA A 419 -20.06 1.72 -9.00
C ALA A 419 -21.38 1.00 -9.39
N ILE A 420 -21.69 -0.15 -8.79
CA ILE A 420 -22.98 -0.84 -8.94
C ILE A 420 -23.55 -1.05 -7.52
N PRO A 421 -24.52 -0.22 -7.08
CA PRO A 421 -25.05 -0.25 -5.71
C PRO A 421 -25.67 -1.58 -5.28
N VAL A 422 -25.99 -2.46 -6.24
CA VAL A 422 -26.75 -3.70 -6.06
C VAL A 422 -25.93 -4.97 -6.32
N VAL A 423 -24.66 -4.85 -6.72
CA VAL A 423 -23.80 -6.01 -7.02
C VAL A 423 -22.43 -5.81 -6.39
N THR A 424 -22.10 -6.63 -5.41
CA THR A 424 -20.84 -6.57 -4.65
C THR A 424 -19.75 -7.45 -5.25
N ASN A 425 -20.13 -8.52 -5.95
CA ASN A 425 -19.20 -9.47 -6.55
C ASN A 425 -19.81 -10.25 -7.73
N ALA A 426 -18.94 -10.81 -8.58
CA ALA A 426 -19.29 -11.87 -9.53
C ALA A 426 -18.06 -12.71 -9.91
N ASN A 427 -18.27 -13.98 -10.20
CA ASN A 427 -17.30 -14.84 -10.85
C ASN A 427 -17.38 -14.65 -12.36
N GLU A 428 -16.26 -14.22 -12.93
CA GLU A 428 -16.10 -14.00 -14.36
C GLU A 428 -15.15 -15.04 -14.93
N LYS A 429 -15.58 -15.72 -15.99
CA LYS A 429 -14.76 -16.62 -16.79
C LYS A 429 -14.25 -15.93 -18.04
N ILE A 430 -13.00 -16.17 -18.40
CA ILE A 430 -12.45 -15.75 -19.69
C ILE A 430 -12.90 -16.76 -20.74
N GLU A 431 -13.74 -16.31 -21.66
CA GLU A 431 -14.32 -17.14 -22.71
C GLU A 431 -13.46 -17.15 -23.98
N ILE A 432 -12.72 -16.08 -24.26
CA ILE A 432 -11.83 -16.02 -25.41
C ILE A 432 -10.68 -15.04 -25.17
N VAL A 433 -9.48 -15.42 -25.61
CA VAL A 433 -8.31 -14.54 -25.70
C VAL A 433 -7.75 -14.61 -27.11
N ASP A 434 -7.97 -13.57 -27.90
CA ASP A 434 -7.45 -13.46 -29.25
C ASP A 434 -6.30 -12.45 -29.26
N GLU A 435 -5.08 -12.96 -29.14
CA GLU A 435 -3.88 -12.13 -29.15
C GLU A 435 -3.61 -11.46 -30.51
N ALA A 436 -4.06 -12.06 -31.62
CA ALA A 436 -3.85 -11.50 -32.95
C ALA A 436 -4.70 -10.24 -33.12
N ASN A 437 -5.97 -10.30 -32.70
CA ASN A 437 -6.91 -9.19 -32.77
C ASN A 437 -6.94 -8.31 -31.52
N LYS A 438 -6.08 -8.57 -30.52
CA LYS A 438 -6.01 -7.87 -29.23
C LYS A 438 -7.37 -7.79 -28.55
N MET A 439 -8.06 -8.91 -28.53
CA MET A 439 -9.43 -9.05 -28.03
C MET A 439 -9.47 -10.03 -26.86
N VAL A 440 -10.32 -9.73 -25.88
CA VAL A 440 -10.67 -10.62 -24.78
C VAL A 440 -12.18 -10.59 -24.59
N GLY A 441 -12.78 -11.77 -24.49
CA GLY A 441 -14.18 -11.94 -24.15
C GLY A 441 -14.32 -12.66 -22.83
N THR A 442 -15.27 -12.23 -22.02
CA THR A 442 -15.55 -12.78 -20.71
C THR A 442 -17.05 -12.99 -20.53
N SER A 443 -17.41 -13.91 -19.65
CA SER A 443 -18.80 -14.09 -19.20
C SER A 443 -18.86 -14.19 -17.68
N VAL A 444 -19.93 -13.65 -17.10
CA VAL A 444 -20.24 -13.90 -15.71
C VAL A 444 -20.92 -15.26 -15.59
N ILE A 445 -20.35 -16.11 -14.75
CA ILE A 445 -20.80 -17.51 -14.57
C ILE A 445 -21.41 -17.77 -13.19
N ASP A 446 -21.19 -16.87 -12.23
CA ASP A 446 -21.75 -16.97 -10.88
C ASP A 446 -21.69 -15.59 -10.17
N GLY A 447 -22.49 -15.41 -9.12
CA GLY A 447 -22.57 -14.20 -8.29
C GLY A 447 -23.76 -13.28 -8.58
N GLU A 448 -23.85 -12.20 -7.80
CA GLU A 448 -25.05 -11.35 -7.68
C GLU A 448 -25.51 -10.68 -8.98
N LEU A 449 -24.61 -10.53 -9.96
CA LEU A 449 -24.98 -10.00 -11.27
C LEU A 449 -25.99 -10.90 -12.01
N LEU A 450 -25.96 -12.21 -11.75
CA LEU A 450 -26.88 -13.16 -12.36
C LEU A 450 -28.30 -13.09 -11.79
N ASN A 451 -28.51 -12.41 -10.66
CA ASN A 451 -29.84 -12.08 -10.17
C ASN A 451 -30.56 -11.10 -11.10
N PHE A 452 -29.80 -10.32 -11.88
CA PHE A 452 -30.31 -9.33 -12.81
C PHE A 452 -30.23 -9.77 -14.27
N TYR A 453 -29.26 -10.63 -14.61
CA TYR A 453 -29.03 -11.07 -15.98
C TYR A 453 -28.84 -12.57 -16.04
N LYS A 454 -29.65 -13.27 -16.85
CA LYS A 454 -29.46 -14.70 -17.11
C LYS A 454 -28.15 -14.98 -17.83
N VAL A 455 -27.77 -14.04 -18.71
CA VAL A 455 -26.52 -14.06 -19.46
C VAL A 455 -25.91 -12.68 -19.36
N PHE A 456 -24.62 -12.60 -19.06
CA PHE A 456 -23.87 -11.35 -19.12
C PHE A 456 -22.46 -11.64 -19.62
N LYS A 457 -22.16 -11.14 -20.83
CA LYS A 457 -20.86 -11.26 -21.48
C LYS A 457 -20.32 -9.88 -21.80
N ALA A 458 -18.99 -9.75 -21.75
CA ALA A 458 -18.29 -8.54 -22.11
C ALA A 458 -17.17 -8.88 -23.09
N THR A 459 -17.03 -8.10 -24.15
CA THR A 459 -15.90 -8.21 -25.06
C THR A 459 -15.18 -6.88 -25.14
N ILE A 460 -13.85 -6.92 -25.01
CA ILE A 460 -12.99 -5.76 -25.18
C ILE A 460 -12.01 -6.06 -26.31
N GLN A 461 -11.93 -5.16 -27.28
CA GLN A 461 -10.95 -5.19 -28.36
C GLN A 461 -10.17 -3.89 -28.39
N VAL A 462 -8.84 -3.98 -28.55
CA VAL A 462 -8.00 -2.81 -28.74
C VAL A 462 -7.52 -2.73 -30.19
N VAL A 463 -7.91 -1.64 -30.85
CA VAL A 463 -7.62 -1.37 -32.26
C VAL A 463 -6.56 -0.27 -32.34
N PRO A 464 -5.36 -0.53 -32.89
CA PRO A 464 -4.35 0.50 -33.12
C PRO A 464 -4.88 1.63 -34.01
N LYS A 465 -4.54 2.88 -33.69
CA LYS A 465 -4.94 4.06 -34.46
C LYS A 465 -3.87 5.14 -34.39
N GLY A 466 -3.02 5.22 -35.43
CA GLY A 466 -1.88 6.14 -35.46
C GLY A 466 -0.88 5.82 -34.33
N GLU A 467 -0.43 6.85 -33.60
CA GLU A 467 0.44 6.68 -32.42
C GLU A 467 -0.29 6.18 -31.15
N GLY A 468 -1.62 6.00 -31.23
CA GLY A 468 -2.47 5.58 -30.11
C GLY A 468 -3.28 4.32 -30.40
N CYS A 469 -4.27 4.06 -29.54
CA CYS A 469 -5.23 2.98 -29.76
C CYS A 469 -6.65 3.41 -29.40
N THR A 470 -7.63 2.75 -30.02
CA THR A 470 -9.05 2.86 -29.69
C THR A 470 -9.45 1.56 -29.02
N MET A 471 -10.04 1.65 -27.83
CA MET A 471 -10.62 0.49 -27.17
C MET A 471 -12.11 0.45 -27.50
N LYS A 472 -12.55 -0.67 -28.07
CA LYS A 472 -13.96 -1.00 -28.31
C LYS A 472 -14.39 -1.97 -27.22
N GLY A 473 -15.50 -1.69 -26.56
CA GLY A 473 -16.12 -2.60 -25.59
C GLY A 473 -17.56 -2.85 -25.99
N SER A 474 -18.00 -4.10 -25.97
CA SER A 474 -19.40 -4.50 -26.14
C SER A 474 -19.84 -5.37 -24.97
N PHE A 475 -21.14 -5.32 -24.68
CA PHE A 475 -21.78 -6.23 -23.73
C PHE A 475 -22.90 -6.97 -24.44
N GLU A 476 -23.00 -8.26 -24.16
CA GLU A 476 -24.16 -9.07 -24.55
C GLU A 476 -24.82 -9.54 -23.27
N TYR A 477 -26.12 -9.28 -23.12
CA TYR A 477 -26.83 -9.66 -21.91
C TYR A 477 -28.27 -10.05 -22.19
N GLU A 478 -28.80 -10.92 -21.34
CA GLU A 478 -30.22 -11.27 -21.27
C GLU A 478 -30.72 -10.92 -19.86
N LYS A 479 -31.70 -10.03 -19.75
CA LYS A 479 -32.28 -9.65 -18.45
C LYS A 479 -33.02 -10.83 -17.83
N ALA A 480 -32.93 -10.97 -16.51
CA ALA A 480 -33.69 -11.96 -15.76
C ALA A 480 -35.21 -11.66 -15.73
N SER A 481 -35.59 -10.37 -15.81
CA SER A 481 -36.96 -9.90 -15.91
C SER A 481 -37.04 -8.61 -16.76
N ALA A 482 -38.19 -8.39 -17.42
CA ALA A 482 -38.47 -7.18 -18.20
C ALA A 482 -38.48 -5.90 -17.35
N GLU A 483 -38.68 -6.03 -16.04
CA GLU A 483 -38.72 -4.90 -15.08
C GLU A 483 -37.33 -4.32 -14.76
N ILE A 484 -36.25 -5.01 -15.16
CA ILE A 484 -34.88 -4.57 -14.86
C ILE A 484 -34.53 -3.36 -15.76
N PRO A 485 -34.23 -2.19 -15.18
CA PRO A 485 -33.95 -0.99 -15.96
C PRO A 485 -32.71 -1.13 -16.84
N GLU A 486 -32.74 -0.62 -18.07
CA GLU A 486 -31.52 -0.52 -18.91
C GLU A 486 -30.42 0.34 -18.27
N THR A 487 -30.82 1.27 -17.39
CA THR A 487 -29.92 2.15 -16.64
C THR A 487 -29.00 1.43 -15.66
N LEU A 488 -29.32 0.18 -15.30
CA LEU A 488 -28.48 -0.65 -14.44
C LEU A 488 -27.11 -0.93 -15.12
N ILE A 489 -27.11 -1.13 -16.44
CA ILE A 489 -25.90 -1.22 -17.29
C ILE A 489 -25.40 0.17 -17.71
N ALA A 490 -26.32 1.09 -18.02
CA ALA A 490 -25.98 2.44 -18.49
C ALA A 490 -25.46 3.38 -17.39
N SER A 491 -25.21 2.89 -16.17
CA SER A 491 -24.38 3.58 -15.20
C SER A 491 -23.02 3.83 -15.87
N ARG A 492 -22.83 5.06 -16.36
CA ARG A 492 -21.72 5.57 -17.20
C ARG A 492 -20.30 5.26 -16.66
N ASN A 493 -20.19 4.61 -15.51
CA ASN A 493 -18.96 4.26 -14.79
C ASN A 493 -18.41 2.86 -15.13
N LEU A 494 -19.23 1.88 -15.55
CA LEU A 494 -18.76 0.55 -15.97
C LEU A 494 -17.80 0.63 -17.17
N LEU A 495 -18.05 1.57 -18.09
CA LEU A 495 -17.34 1.73 -19.37
C LEU A 495 -16.33 2.88 -19.41
N LYS A 496 -16.57 4.00 -18.71
CA LYS A 496 -15.63 5.15 -18.71
C LYS A 496 -14.42 4.95 -17.81
N ARG A 497 -14.49 3.98 -16.90
CA ARG A 497 -13.37 3.59 -16.04
C ARG A 497 -13.27 2.06 -16.04
N PRO A 498 -12.69 1.45 -17.09
CA PRO A 498 -12.08 0.14 -16.90
C PRO A 498 -11.22 0.27 -15.65
N SER A 499 -11.38 -0.65 -14.70
CA SER A 499 -10.50 -0.68 -13.53
C SER A 499 -9.06 -0.51 -14.00
N LYS A 500 -8.23 0.27 -13.27
CA LYS A 500 -6.80 0.44 -13.60
C LYS A 500 -6.07 -0.92 -13.80
N ASN A 501 -6.68 -2.03 -13.40
CA ASN A 501 -6.29 -3.43 -13.61
C ASN A 501 -6.15 -3.86 -15.09
N TRP A 502 -6.69 -3.14 -16.07
CA TRP A 502 -6.50 -3.46 -17.49
C TRP A 502 -5.25 -2.79 -18.11
N ARG A 503 -4.64 -1.81 -17.42
CA ARG A 503 -3.43 -1.12 -17.92
C ARG A 503 -2.17 -1.99 -18.11
N PRO A 504 -1.94 -3.11 -17.39
CA PRO A 504 -0.80 -3.98 -17.66
C PRO A 504 -0.83 -4.61 -19.06
N ILE A 505 -2.03 -4.73 -19.66
CA ILE A 505 -2.21 -5.29 -21.01
C ILE A 505 -1.94 -4.22 -22.09
N PHE A 506 -2.04 -2.92 -21.77
CA PHE A 506 -2.07 -1.83 -22.76
C PHE A 506 -1.05 -0.70 -22.53
N SER A 507 0.03 -0.96 -21.78
CA SER A 507 0.99 0.06 -21.31
C SER A 507 1.88 0.74 -22.36
N ARG A 508 1.59 0.66 -23.68
CA ARG A 508 2.44 1.26 -24.73
C ARG A 508 1.78 2.23 -25.70
N THR A 509 0.50 2.59 -25.53
CA THR A 509 -0.18 3.49 -26.48
C THR A 509 -0.61 4.79 -25.80
N ARG A 510 -0.04 5.92 -26.24
CA ARG A 510 -0.46 7.27 -25.84
C ARG A 510 -1.77 7.60 -26.55
N MET A 511 -2.73 8.15 -25.80
CA MET A 511 -4.11 8.49 -26.19
C MET A 511 -5.03 7.29 -26.50
N LEU A 512 -5.90 6.99 -25.54
CA LEU A 512 -7.08 6.13 -25.69
C LEU A 512 -8.33 6.99 -25.90
N ARG A 513 -8.98 6.85 -27.05
CA ARG A 513 -10.35 7.36 -27.27
C ARG A 513 -11.31 6.17 -27.14
N PHE A 514 -12.33 6.31 -26.30
CA PHE A 514 -13.36 5.29 -26.10
C PHE A 514 -14.52 5.55 -27.05
N VAL A 515 -14.91 4.52 -27.81
CA VAL A 515 -16.12 4.53 -28.63
C VAL A 515 -16.97 3.36 -28.15
N LEU A 516 -18.14 3.68 -27.60
CA LEU A 516 -19.21 2.72 -27.32
C LEU A 516 -19.98 2.50 -28.62
N LEU A 517 -20.13 1.24 -29.02
CA LEU A 517 -20.99 0.82 -30.12
C LEU A 517 -22.25 0.19 -29.53
#